data_AF-A0A6N9UNB9-F1
#
_entry.id   AF-A0A6N9UNB9-F1
#
_cell.length_a   1.000
_cell.length_b   1.000
_cell.length_c   1.000
_cell.angle_alpha   90.00
_cell.angle_beta   90.00
_cell.angle_gamma   90.00
#
_symmetry.space_group_name_H-M   'P 1'
#
loop_
_entity.id
_entity.type
_entity.pdbx_description
1 polymer ?
#
loop_
_entity_poly.entity_id
_entity_poly.type
_entity_poly.pdbx_seq_one_letter_code
_entity_poly.pdbx_strand_id
1 'polypeptide(L)'
;CAAWWAPYARLLGRPVFHVPTPAESGGVPDPYALLETVRRVRAEGGDPRLLVLSVADDPTGTVAPPELLHETVEAAAAEGLHLVSDETWRDTLHDPHATVVLSPAEMLPERVTVVTDLAGALLPP
;
A
#
# COMPACT_ATOMS: atom_id res chain seq x y z
N CYS A 1 -1.99 4.17 -4.47
CA CYS A 1 -2.89 4.00 -3.32
C CYS A 1 -3.92 5.13 -3.35
N ALA A 2 -5.14 4.84 -2.91
CA ALA A 2 -6.29 5.72 -3.03
C ALA A 2 -6.08 7.12 -2.41
N ALA A 3 -6.63 8.13 -3.08
CA ALA A 3 -6.40 9.54 -2.73
C ALA A 3 -6.97 9.96 -1.37
N TRP A 4 -7.84 9.16 -0.75
CA TRP A 4 -8.48 9.46 0.53
C TRP A 4 -7.53 9.39 1.74
N TRP A 5 -6.41 8.67 1.64
CA TRP A 5 -5.49 8.49 2.77
C TRP A 5 -4.80 9.78 3.23
N ALA A 6 -4.35 10.61 2.29
CA ALA A 6 -3.63 11.84 2.61
C ALA A 6 -4.48 12.84 3.43
N PRO A 7 -5.76 13.09 3.08
CA PRO A 7 -6.68 13.85 3.91
C PRO A 7 -6.82 13.32 5.35
N TYR A 8 -6.96 12.00 5.55
CA TYR A 8 -7.10 11.43 6.90
C TYR A 8 -5.86 11.64 7.75
N ALA A 9 -4.67 11.41 7.20
CA ALA A 9 -3.42 11.65 7.91
C ALA A 9 -3.25 13.13 8.29
N ARG A 10 -3.59 14.05 7.38
CA ARG A 10 -3.55 15.51 7.65
C ARG A 10 -4.53 15.91 8.75
N LEU A 11 -5.74 15.34 8.76
CA LEU A 11 -6.72 15.60 9.82
C LEU A 11 -6.21 15.15 11.21
N LEU A 12 -5.42 14.07 11.25
CA LEU A 12 -4.76 13.58 12.46
C LEU A 12 -3.46 14.34 12.81
N GLY A 13 -3.13 15.41 12.09
CA GLY A 13 -1.91 16.18 12.28
C GLY A 13 -0.63 15.38 11.96
N ARG A 14 -0.72 14.36 11.12
CA ARG A 14 0.41 13.51 10.73
C ARG A 14 0.98 13.95 9.38
N PRO A 15 2.33 14.07 9.25
CA PRO A 15 2.95 14.35 7.97
C PRO A 15 2.78 13.16 7.02
N VAL A 16 2.67 13.45 5.72
CA VAL A 16 2.53 12.45 4.65
C VAL A 16 3.66 12.65 3.66
N PHE A 17 4.34 11.57 3.32
CA PHE A 17 5.41 11.55 2.34
C PHE A 17 5.00 10.60 1.21
N HIS A 18 4.88 11.14 -0.01
CA HIS A 18 4.56 10.33 -1.18
C HIS A 18 5.83 9.66 -1.71
N VAL A 19 5.71 8.37 -2.03
CA VAL A 19 6.78 7.58 -2.66
C VAL A 19 6.39 7.34 -4.12
N PRO A 20 7.33 7.50 -5.07
CA PRO A 20 7.11 7.12 -6.47
C PRO A 20 6.56 5.70 -6.60
N THR A 21 5.48 5.57 -7.36
CA THR A 21 4.73 4.32 -7.56
C THR A 21 4.65 4.06 -9.07
N PRO A 22 5.26 2.98 -9.59
CA PRO A 22 5.19 2.64 -11.01
C PRO A 22 3.74 2.47 -11.48
N ALA A 23 3.44 2.80 -12.74
CA ALA A 23 2.05 2.76 -13.24
C ALA A 23 1.38 1.39 -13.16
N GLU A 24 2.16 0.30 -13.23
CA GLU A 24 1.68 -1.09 -13.23
C GLU A 24 1.79 -1.77 -11.85
N SER A 25 2.07 -1.02 -10.80
CA SER A 25 2.40 -1.57 -9.47
C SER A 25 1.21 -1.79 -8.54
N GLY A 26 -0.02 -1.50 -8.97
CA GLY A 26 -1.21 -1.65 -8.14
C GLY A 26 -1.15 -0.86 -6.83
N GLY A 27 -0.49 0.31 -6.84
CA GLY A 27 -0.39 1.16 -5.66
C GLY A 27 0.75 0.79 -4.70
N VAL A 28 1.58 -0.19 -5.03
CA VAL A 28 2.80 -0.58 -4.30
C VAL A 28 3.99 0.27 -4.79
N PRO A 29 4.69 1.00 -3.91
CA PRO A 29 5.84 1.81 -4.34
C PRO A 29 6.99 0.95 -4.87
N ASP A 30 7.90 1.58 -5.60
CA ASP A 30 9.21 0.96 -5.85
C ASP A 30 9.98 0.80 -4.52
N PRO A 31 10.53 -0.40 -4.20
CA PRO A 31 11.22 -0.65 -2.94
C PRO A 31 12.42 0.27 -2.71
N TYR A 32 13.18 0.61 -3.76
CA TYR A 32 14.33 1.50 -3.63
C TYR A 32 13.91 2.93 -3.35
N ALA A 33 12.89 3.42 -4.06
CA ALA A 33 12.29 4.73 -3.84
C ALA A 33 11.68 4.86 -2.42
N LEU A 34 11.10 3.78 -1.91
CA LEU A 34 10.64 3.69 -0.52
C LEU A 34 11.80 3.87 0.46
N LEU A 35 12.87 3.08 0.30
CA LEU A 35 14.05 3.16 1.18
C LEU A 35 14.72 4.54 1.13
N GLU A 36 14.86 5.12 -0.07
CA GLU A 36 15.40 6.47 -0.24
C GLU A 36 14.54 7.51 0.51
N THR A 37 13.22 7.42 0.36
CA THR A 37 12.28 8.32 1.03
C THR A 37 12.38 8.20 2.55
N VAL A 38 12.38 6.98 3.08
CA VAL A 38 12.50 6.73 4.53
C VAL A 38 13.80 7.31 5.08
N ARG A 39 14.93 7.05 4.40
CA ARG A 39 16.24 7.56 4.81
C ARG A 39 16.28 9.08 4.80
N ARG A 40 15.77 9.71 3.75
CA ARG A 40 15.72 11.17 3.63
C ARG A 40 14.87 11.79 4.74
N VAL A 41 13.67 11.27 4.98
CA VAL A 41 12.78 11.77 6.03
C VAL A 41 13.43 11.67 7.42
N ARG A 42 14.13 10.56 7.70
CA ARG A 42 14.87 10.39 8.97
C ARG A 42 16.05 11.34 9.10
N ALA A 43 16.79 11.59 8.01
CA ALA A 43 17.88 12.57 8.01
C ALA A 43 17.39 13.99 8.27
N GLU A 44 16.15 14.32 7.88
CA GLU A 44 15.46 15.58 8.17
C GLU A 44 14.85 15.63 9.60
N GLY A 45 15.08 14.60 10.43
CA GLY A 45 14.58 14.52 11.81
C GLY A 45 13.18 13.94 11.95
N GLY A 46 12.59 13.43 10.86
CA GLY A 46 11.32 12.73 10.87
C GLY A 46 11.43 11.30 11.39
N ASP A 47 10.28 10.70 11.71
CA ASP A 47 10.17 9.34 12.23
C ASP A 47 9.02 8.60 11.53
N PRO A 48 9.21 8.17 10.27
CA PRO A 48 8.18 7.44 9.53
C PRO A 48 7.95 6.07 10.19
N ARG A 49 6.69 5.77 10.50
CA ARG A 49 6.27 4.54 11.19
C ARG A 49 5.34 3.67 10.36
N LEU A 50 4.65 4.25 9.38
CA LEU A 50 3.61 3.60 8.61
C LEU A 50 3.93 3.66 7.11
N LEU A 51 3.66 2.56 6.42
CA LEU A 51 3.53 2.51 4.97
C LEU A 51 2.07 2.17 4.65
N VAL A 52 1.41 3.03 3.87
CA VAL A 52 0.09 2.75 3.30
C VAL A 52 0.28 2.33 1.85
N LEU A 53 -0.25 1.17 1.48
CA LEU A 53 -0.23 0.65 0.11
C LEU A 53 -1.57 0.01 -0.23
N SER A 54 -1.80 -0.25 -1.51
CA SER A 54 -2.95 -1.03 -1.98
C SER A 54 -2.45 -2.28 -2.71
N VAL A 55 -3.27 -3.34 -2.73
CA VAL A 55 -2.99 -4.56 -3.52
C VAL A 55 -3.71 -4.54 -4.87
N ALA A 56 -4.82 -3.79 -4.92
CA ALA A 56 -5.57 -3.42 -6.11
C ALA A 56 -5.92 -1.93 -5.95
N ASP A 57 -5.54 -1.11 -6.93
CA ASP A 57 -5.45 0.34 -6.73
C ASP A 57 -6.50 1.14 -7.50
N ASP A 58 -6.97 2.21 -6.84
CA ASP A 58 -7.63 3.37 -7.43
C ASP A 58 -6.65 4.55 -7.32
N PRO A 59 -6.26 5.23 -8.42
CA PRO A 59 -6.97 5.31 -9.70
C PRO A 59 -6.41 4.42 -10.82
N THR A 60 -5.34 3.65 -10.60
CA THR A 60 -4.69 2.93 -11.72
C THR A 60 -5.52 1.75 -12.24
N GLY A 61 -6.40 1.17 -11.43
CA GLY A 61 -7.15 -0.04 -11.76
C GLY A 61 -6.27 -1.27 -11.92
N THR A 62 -5.04 -1.24 -11.38
CA THR A 62 -4.04 -2.31 -11.51
C THR A 62 -3.90 -3.10 -10.20
N VAL A 63 -3.45 -4.35 -10.32
CA VAL A 63 -3.11 -5.23 -9.20
C VAL A 63 -1.60 -5.30 -9.06
N ALA A 64 -1.12 -5.28 -7.82
CA ALA A 64 0.30 -5.32 -7.54
C ALA A 64 0.92 -6.66 -7.98
N PRO A 65 2.03 -6.66 -8.74
CA PRO A 65 2.78 -7.88 -9.01
C PRO A 65 3.26 -8.53 -7.70
N PRO A 66 3.10 -9.85 -7.50
CA PRO A 66 3.48 -10.52 -6.26
C PRO A 66 4.95 -10.31 -5.88
N GLU A 67 5.86 -10.29 -6.86
CA GLU A 67 7.29 -10.09 -6.63
C GLU A 67 7.57 -8.68 -6.10
N LEU A 68 6.99 -7.65 -6.73
CA LEU A 68 7.13 -6.25 -6.30
C LEU A 68 6.53 -6.03 -4.91
N LEU A 69 5.39 -6.66 -4.64
CA LEU A 69 4.77 -6.61 -3.32
C LEU A 69 5.69 -7.25 -2.28
N HIS A 70 6.29 -8.39 -2.60
CA HIS A 70 7.22 -9.07 -1.72
C HIS A 70 8.43 -8.21 -1.36
N GLU A 71 9.11 -7.68 -2.37
CA GLU A 71 10.28 -6.81 -2.18
C GLU A 71 9.92 -5.57 -1.35
N THR A 72 8.75 -4.97 -1.57
CA THR A 72 8.28 -3.81 -0.81
C THR A 72 7.97 -4.16 0.65
N VAL A 73 7.32 -5.30 0.91
CA VAL A 73 7.03 -5.76 2.27
C VAL A 73 8.33 -6.02 3.03
N GLU A 74 9.31 -6.68 2.40
CA GLU A 74 10.63 -6.91 3.00
C GLU A 74 11.35 -5.60 3.31
N ALA A 75 11.38 -4.66 2.36
CA ALA A 75 12.00 -3.35 2.53
C ALA A 75 11.35 -2.55 3.69
N ALA A 76 10.02 -2.52 3.74
CA ALA A 76 9.27 -1.86 4.80
C ALA A 76 9.53 -2.50 6.17
N ALA A 77 9.57 -3.84 6.23
CA ALA A 77 9.84 -4.58 7.46
C ALA A 77 11.25 -4.33 7.99
N ALA A 78 12.25 -4.31 7.11
CA ALA A 78 13.65 -4.00 7.44
C ALA A 78 13.81 -2.59 8.01
N GLU A 79 13.02 -1.63 7.51
CA GLU A 79 12.97 -0.27 8.03
C GLU A 79 12.06 -0.11 9.27
N GLY A 80 11.45 -1.20 9.75
CA GLY A 80 10.60 -1.19 10.95
C GLY A 80 9.26 -0.48 10.77
N LEU A 81 8.78 -0.36 9.53
CA LEU A 81 7.47 0.21 9.23
C LEU A 81 6.36 -0.82 9.49
N HIS A 82 5.21 -0.34 9.98
CA HIS A 82 3.96 -1.10 10.00
C HIS A 82 3.18 -0.81 8.71
N LEU A 83 2.61 -1.85 8.12
CA LEU A 83 1.89 -1.73 6.85
C LEU A 83 0.40 -1.56 7.10
N VAL A 84 -0.20 -0.59 6.43
CA VAL A 84 -1.64 -0.49 6.25
C VAL A 84 -1.93 -0.93 4.82
N SER A 85 -2.47 -2.14 4.67
CA SER A 85 -2.86 -2.70 3.38
C SER A 85 -4.30 -2.29 3.09
N ASP A 86 -4.50 -1.38 2.15
CA ASP A 86 -5.82 -1.04 1.64
C ASP A 86 -6.23 -2.06 0.57
N GLU A 87 -7.12 -2.96 0.96
CA GLU A 87 -7.65 -4.04 0.15
C GLU A 87 -9.12 -3.80 -0.22
N THR A 88 -9.57 -2.53 -0.20
CA THR A 88 -10.93 -2.11 -0.57
C THR A 88 -11.37 -2.65 -1.94
N TRP A 89 -10.45 -2.68 -2.91
CA TRP A 89 -10.72 -3.11 -4.29
C TRP A 89 -10.29 -4.56 -4.58
N ARG A 90 -9.92 -5.35 -3.57
CA ARG A 90 -9.38 -6.71 -3.77
C ARG A 90 -10.35 -7.64 -4.50
N ASP A 91 -11.65 -7.45 -4.28
CA ASP A 91 -12.70 -8.33 -4.80
C ASP A 91 -13.29 -7.85 -6.14
N THR A 92 -12.76 -6.78 -6.74
CA THR A 92 -13.25 -6.20 -8.00
C THR A 92 -12.41 -6.58 -9.22
N LEU A 93 -11.80 -7.78 -9.21
CA LEU A 93 -10.96 -8.25 -10.30
C LEU A 93 -11.76 -8.49 -11.58
N HIS A 94 -11.22 -8.00 -12.70
CA HIS A 94 -11.81 -8.26 -14.02
C HIS A 94 -11.65 -9.74 -14.42
N ASP A 95 -10.47 -10.33 -14.25
CA ASP A 95 -10.20 -11.75 -14.55
C ASP A 95 -9.56 -12.43 -13.33
N PRO A 96 -10.38 -13.03 -12.43
CA PRO A 96 -9.90 -13.68 -11.21
C PRO A 96 -9.08 -14.95 -11.46
N HIS A 97 -9.15 -15.54 -12.66
CA HIS A 97 -8.38 -16.74 -12.98
C HIS A 97 -7.00 -16.42 -13.54
N ALA A 98 -6.85 -15.26 -14.18
CA ALA A 98 -5.57 -14.80 -14.71
C ALA A 98 -4.79 -13.87 -13.76
N THR A 99 -5.47 -13.29 -12.76
CA THR A 99 -4.87 -12.26 -11.89
C THR A 99 -4.71 -12.79 -10.47
N VAL A 100 -3.48 -12.79 -9.96
CA VAL A 100 -3.18 -13.14 -8.57
C VAL A 100 -3.19 -11.87 -7.73
N VAL A 101 -4.09 -11.81 -6.75
CA VAL A 101 -4.04 -10.81 -5.68
C VAL A 101 -3.45 -11.47 -4.45
N LEU A 102 -2.39 -10.89 -3.91
CA LEU A 102 -1.73 -11.34 -2.70
C LEU A 102 -1.89 -10.29 -1.61
N SER A 103 -2.31 -10.68 -0.41
CA SER A 103 -2.32 -9.77 0.73
C SER A 103 -0.94 -9.71 1.39
N PRO A 104 -0.43 -8.51 1.76
CA PRO A 104 0.76 -8.38 2.61
C PRO A 104 0.62 -9.12 3.95
N ALA A 105 -0.61 -9.27 4.45
CA ALA A 105 -0.88 -9.97 5.71
C ALA A 105 -0.60 -11.48 5.62
N GLU A 106 -0.60 -12.07 4.41
CA GLU A 106 -0.18 -13.46 4.20
C GLU A 106 1.34 -13.63 4.36
N MET A 107 2.09 -12.53 4.27
CA MET A 107 3.55 -12.51 4.28
C MET A 107 4.11 -12.09 5.64
N LEU A 108 3.49 -11.08 6.25
CA LEU A 108 3.94 -10.46 7.51
C LEU A 108 2.76 -10.14 8.44
N PRO A 109 2.00 -11.15 8.90
CA PRO A 109 0.74 -10.95 9.62
C PRO A 109 0.89 -10.10 10.89
N GLU A 110 2.03 -10.16 11.55
CA GLU A 110 2.29 -9.45 12.81
C GLU A 110 2.52 -7.93 12.64
N ARG A 111 2.69 -7.45 11.40
CA ARG A 111 2.99 -6.02 11.11
C ARG A 111 2.13 -5.43 9.99
N VAL A 112 1.01 -6.06 9.71
CA VAL A 112 0.07 -5.61 8.68
C VAL A 112 -1.29 -5.40 9.31
N THR A 113 -1.90 -4.25 9.06
CA THR A 113 -3.32 -4.02 9.28
C THR A 113 -4.00 -3.94 7.92
N VAL A 114 -4.97 -4.83 7.68
CA VAL A 114 -5.78 -4.82 6.47
C VAL A 114 -6.98 -3.92 6.68
N VAL A 115 -7.22 -3.03 5.71
CA VAL A 115 -8.42 -2.22 5.60
C VAL A 115 -9.19 -2.73 4.40
N THR A 116 -10.48 -3.02 4.60
CA THR A 116 -11.39 -3.47 3.56
C THR A 116 -12.70 -2.69 3.69
N ASP A 117 -13.38 -2.49 2.57
CA ASP A 117 -14.69 -1.86 2.50
C ASP A 117 -15.60 -2.70 1.59
N LEU A 118 -16.87 -2.79 1.95
CA LEU A 118 -17.89 -3.46 1.17
C LEU A 118 -18.41 -2.57 0.03
N ALA A 119 -18.28 -1.24 0.14
CA ALA A 119 -18.79 -0.32 -0.87
C ALA A 119 -18.11 -0.49 -2.24
N GLY A 120 -16.87 -0.98 -2.27
CA GLY A 120 -16.14 -1.23 -3.52
C GLY A 120 -16.69 -2.42 -4.32
N ALA A 121 -16.96 -3.53 -3.65
CA ALA A 121 -17.32 -4.80 -4.30
C ALA A 121 -18.82 -5.17 -4.19
N LEU A 122 -19.55 -4.56 -3.25
CA LEU A 122 -20.89 -4.98 -2.85
C LEU A 122 -21.88 -3.81 -2.93
N LEU A 123 -22.13 -3.37 -4.18
CA LEU A 123 -23.08 -2.32 -4.48
C LEU A 123 -24.53 -2.81 -4.30
N PRO A 124 -25.45 -1.95 -3.82
CA PRO A 124 -26.88 -2.27 -3.82
C PRO A 124 -27.37 -2.65 -5.24
N PRO A 125 -28.37 -3.54 -5.36
CA PRO A 125 -28.95 -3.92 -6.64
C PRO A 125 -29.68 -2.76 -7.34
#